data_AF-A0A1G2WAT0-F1
#
_entry.id   AF-A0A1G2WAT0-F1
#
_cell.length_a   1.000
_cell.length_b   1.000
_cell.length_c   1.000
_cell.angle_alpha   90.00
_cell.angle_beta   90.00
_cell.angle_gamma   90.00
#
_symmetry.space_group_name_H-M   'P 1'
#
loop_
_entity.id
_entity.type
_entity.pdbx_description
1 polymer ?
#
loop_
_entity_poly.entity_id
_entity_poly.type
_entity_poly.pdbx_seq_one_letter_code
_entity_poly.pdbx_strand_id
1 'polypeptide(L)'
;MQRLIYAAAATIILATAAQPAAAETRGVAAAFGNTVKALYPDGKHQWLWFKADGTWEAFGRRGKWSSGKWSQKDEGKVCLKQARPVAIPFKYCTDFPAHGGVGAVWTSKSMEGHPIKVTVVRGIQRPTGAAAAAP
;
A
#
# COMPACT_ATOMS: atom_id res chain seq x y z
N MET A 1 33.02 -11.65 -68.94
CA MET A 1 33.02 -11.68 -67.46
C MET A 1 33.06 -10.23 -66.97
N GLN A 2 32.02 -9.70 -66.34
CA GLN A 2 32.14 -8.60 -65.36
C GLN A 2 30.81 -8.51 -64.59
N ARG A 3 30.89 -8.55 -63.26
CA ARG A 3 29.81 -8.92 -62.33
C ARG A 3 28.87 -7.75 -62.04
N LEU A 4 27.56 -8.00 -62.11
CA LEU A 4 26.52 -7.14 -61.54
C LEU A 4 26.57 -7.22 -60.01
N ILE A 5 26.88 -6.12 -59.34
CA ILE A 5 26.86 -6.01 -57.87
C ILE A 5 25.49 -5.41 -57.50
N TYR A 6 24.59 -6.27 -57.00
CA TYR A 6 23.35 -5.83 -56.36
C TYR A 6 23.65 -5.44 -54.91
N ALA A 7 23.58 -4.14 -54.61
CA ALA A 7 23.62 -3.66 -53.22
C ALA A 7 22.24 -3.87 -52.59
N ALA A 8 22.10 -4.93 -51.79
CA ALA A 8 20.90 -5.16 -50.99
C ALA A 8 20.85 -4.13 -49.85
N ALA A 9 19.98 -3.14 -49.96
CA ALA A 9 19.68 -2.20 -48.89
C ALA A 9 18.89 -2.92 -47.79
N ALA A 10 19.55 -3.25 -46.68
CA ALA A 10 18.92 -3.83 -45.51
C ALA A 10 18.21 -2.75 -44.69
N THR A 11 16.90 -2.64 -44.84
CA THR A 11 16.05 -1.73 -44.05
C THR A 11 15.92 -2.28 -42.63
N ILE A 12 16.60 -1.67 -41.66
CA ILE A 12 16.48 -2.02 -40.24
C ILE A 12 15.15 -1.44 -39.74
N ILE A 13 14.13 -2.29 -39.59
CA ILE A 13 12.86 -1.94 -38.95
C ILE A 13 13.12 -1.91 -37.44
N LEU A 14 13.31 -0.72 -36.88
CA LEU A 14 13.34 -0.50 -35.43
C LEU A 14 11.92 -0.67 -34.88
N ALA A 15 11.58 -1.88 -34.45
CA ALA A 15 10.37 -2.13 -33.69
C ALA A 15 10.50 -1.49 -32.29
N THR A 16 10.01 -0.27 -32.13
CA THR A 16 9.79 0.35 -30.82
C THR A 16 8.71 -0.44 -30.09
N ALA A 17 9.13 -1.39 -29.25
CA ALA A 17 8.25 -2.03 -28.30
C ALA A 17 7.72 -0.96 -27.34
N ALA A 18 6.46 -0.55 -27.53
CA ALA A 18 5.75 0.29 -26.57
C ALA A 18 5.69 -0.49 -25.24
N GLN A 19 6.57 -0.14 -24.30
CA GLN A 19 6.46 -0.66 -22.94
C GLN A 19 5.10 -0.19 -22.40
N PRO A 20 4.25 -1.11 -21.90
CA PRO A 20 3.03 -0.69 -21.23
C PRO A 20 3.44 0.21 -20.08
N ALA A 21 2.98 1.46 -20.09
CA ALA A 21 3.15 2.36 -18.96
C ALA A 21 2.55 1.64 -17.75
N ALA A 22 3.39 1.22 -16.81
CA ALA A 22 2.92 0.60 -15.58
C ALA A 22 1.93 1.57 -14.95
N ALA A 23 0.67 1.15 -14.85
CA ALA A 23 -0.38 1.99 -14.28
C ALA A 23 0.10 2.50 -12.91
N GLU A 24 0.18 3.81 -12.77
CA GLU A 24 0.66 4.43 -11.54
C GLU A 24 -0.23 3.95 -10.40
N THR A 25 0.37 3.30 -9.40
CA THR A 25 -0.40 2.67 -8.33
C THR A 25 -0.99 3.77 -7.44
N ARG A 26 -2.31 3.85 -7.35
CA ARG A 26 -3.05 4.87 -6.60
C ARG A 26 -3.82 4.29 -5.42
N GLY A 27 -4.26 5.16 -4.53
CA GLY A 27 -5.07 4.82 -3.37
C GLY A 27 -4.38 3.80 -2.46
N VAL A 28 -5.14 2.89 -1.87
CA VAL A 28 -4.62 1.86 -0.94
C VAL A 28 -3.55 0.99 -1.59
N ALA A 29 -3.68 0.71 -2.90
CA ALA A 29 -2.73 -0.13 -3.62
C ALA A 29 -1.31 0.46 -3.65
N ALA A 30 -1.18 1.79 -3.59
CA ALA A 30 0.12 2.47 -3.50
C ALA A 30 0.89 2.12 -2.21
N ALA A 31 0.22 1.61 -1.18
CA ALA A 31 0.83 1.19 0.09
C ALA A 31 1.15 -0.31 0.17
N PHE A 32 0.84 -1.11 -0.86
CA PHE A 32 1.21 -2.53 -0.87
C PHE A 32 2.75 -2.69 -0.80
N GLY A 33 3.20 -3.67 -0.02
CA GLY A 33 4.63 -3.90 0.24
C GLY A 33 5.30 -2.86 1.16
N ASN A 34 4.54 -1.86 1.62
CA ASN A 34 5.02 -0.78 2.48
C ASN A 34 4.31 -0.80 3.84
N THR A 35 4.78 0.04 4.77
CA THR A 35 4.19 0.12 6.11
C THR A 35 3.47 1.44 6.29
N VAL A 36 2.20 1.38 6.69
CA VAL A 36 1.43 2.55 7.11
C VAL A 36 1.60 2.71 8.61
N LYS A 37 2.26 3.80 9.03
CA LYS A 37 2.49 4.13 10.45
C LYS A 37 1.57 5.26 10.86
N ALA A 38 0.78 5.06 11.91
CA ALA A 38 -0.01 6.11 12.54
C ALA A 38 0.65 6.51 13.86
N LEU A 39 1.15 7.74 13.96
CA LEU A 39 1.63 8.36 15.19
C LEU A 39 0.44 8.98 15.93
N TYR A 40 0.26 8.57 17.18
CA TYR A 40 -0.78 9.09 18.05
C TYR A 40 -0.25 10.17 19.01
N PRO A 41 -1.14 10.91 19.70
CA PRO A 41 -0.75 11.98 20.62
C PRO A 41 0.14 11.53 21.79
N ASP A 42 0.11 10.24 22.15
CA ASP A 42 0.98 9.67 23.18
C ASP A 42 2.40 9.34 22.69
N GLY A 43 2.73 9.67 21.44
CA GLY A 43 4.02 9.38 20.82
C GLY A 43 4.17 7.93 20.33
N LYS A 44 3.19 7.05 20.57
CA LYS A 44 3.25 5.65 20.13
C LYS A 44 2.71 5.49 18.72
N HIS A 45 3.24 4.48 18.04
CA HIS A 45 2.80 4.12 16.70
C HIS A 45 1.79 2.97 16.72
N GLN A 46 0.88 2.99 15.76
CA GLN A 46 0.27 1.80 15.20
C GLN A 46 0.89 1.55 13.82
N TRP A 47 1.08 0.28 13.49
CA TRP A 47 1.58 -0.16 12.19
C TRP A 47 0.47 -0.94 11.49
N LEU A 48 0.32 -0.72 10.19
CA LEU A 48 -0.71 -1.35 9.36
C LEU A 48 -0.08 -1.73 8.01
N TRP A 49 -0.42 -2.92 7.52
CA TRP A 49 0.02 -3.44 6.23
C TRP A 49 -1.18 -3.89 5.44
N PHE A 50 -1.36 -3.29 4.26
CA PHE A 50 -2.37 -3.70 3.30
C PHE A 50 -1.82 -4.76 2.35
N LYS A 51 -2.64 -5.77 2.04
CA LYS A 51 -2.33 -6.81 1.06
C LYS A 51 -3.28 -6.72 -0.13
N ALA A 52 -2.78 -7.06 -1.31
CA ALA A 52 -3.54 -7.01 -2.56
C ALA A 52 -4.75 -7.96 -2.58
N ASP A 53 -4.74 -9.01 -1.76
CA ASP A 53 -5.85 -9.96 -1.59
C ASP A 53 -7.06 -9.43 -0.81
N GLY A 54 -7.05 -8.13 -0.45
CA GLY A 54 -8.12 -7.51 0.31
C GLY A 54 -7.99 -7.68 1.82
N THR A 55 -6.88 -8.24 2.33
CA THR A 55 -6.62 -8.38 3.76
C THR A 55 -5.66 -7.32 4.30
N TRP A 56 -5.70 -7.11 5.61
CA TRP A 56 -4.75 -6.26 6.31
C TRP A 56 -4.30 -6.91 7.62
N GLU A 57 -3.11 -6.53 8.06
CA GLU A 57 -2.56 -6.82 9.38
C GLU A 57 -2.18 -5.52 10.06
N ALA A 58 -2.31 -5.47 11.38
CA ALA A 58 -1.87 -4.33 12.17
C ALA A 58 -1.22 -4.76 13.48
N PHE A 59 -0.30 -3.94 13.96
CA PHE A 59 0.20 -4.00 15.31
C PHE A 59 -0.20 -2.71 16.03
N GLY A 60 -1.01 -2.82 17.06
CA GLY A 60 -1.54 -1.68 17.79
C GLY A 60 -0.52 -1.09 18.77
N ARG A 61 -0.77 0.16 19.19
CA ARG A 61 0.00 0.88 20.23
C ARG A 61 0.18 0.13 21.55
N ARG A 62 -0.75 -0.80 21.84
CA ARG A 62 -0.75 -1.64 23.05
C ARG A 62 -0.03 -2.98 22.87
N GLY A 63 0.71 -3.16 21.78
CA GLY A 63 1.51 -4.35 21.54
C GLY A 63 0.68 -5.58 21.13
N LYS A 64 -0.46 -5.37 20.46
CA LYS A 64 -1.38 -6.45 20.06
C LYS A 64 -1.53 -6.49 18.55
N TRP A 65 -1.50 -7.70 18.01
CA TRP A 65 -1.83 -7.97 16.61
C TRP A 65 -3.33 -7.95 16.37
N SER A 66 -3.72 -7.44 15.21
CA SER A 66 -5.07 -7.59 14.66
C SER A 66 -5.00 -7.76 13.15
N SER A 67 -6.05 -8.33 12.56
CA SER A 67 -6.15 -8.48 11.12
C SER A 67 -7.61 -8.49 10.67
N GLY A 68 -7.82 -8.31 9.37
CA GLY A 68 -9.16 -8.23 8.81
C GLY A 68 -9.17 -8.01 7.31
N LYS A 69 -10.29 -7.49 6.82
CA LYS A 69 -10.49 -7.12 5.41
C LYS A 69 -10.51 -5.61 5.24
N TRP A 70 -9.99 -5.14 4.11
CA TRP A 70 -10.15 -3.76 3.67
C TRP A 70 -10.99 -3.70 2.40
N SER A 71 -11.65 -2.56 2.20
CA SER A 71 -12.33 -2.22 0.96
C SER A 71 -12.14 -0.74 0.69
N GLN A 72 -11.98 -0.37 -0.58
CA GLN A 72 -11.96 1.01 -1.04
C GLN A 72 -13.30 1.32 -1.70
N LYS A 73 -13.95 2.43 -1.30
CA LYS A 73 -15.18 2.90 -1.95
C LYS A 73 -14.84 3.76 -3.17
N ASP A 74 -13.93 4.71 -2.96
CA ASP A 74 -13.49 5.70 -3.95
C ASP A 74 -11.99 6.01 -3.74
N GLU A 75 -11.36 6.71 -4.67
CA GLU A 75 -9.98 7.23 -4.56
C GLU A 75 -9.89 8.29 -3.44
N GLY A 76 -9.86 7.86 -2.18
CA GLY A 76 -9.84 8.77 -1.04
C GLY A 76 -10.28 8.17 0.27
N LYS A 77 -10.97 7.02 0.28
CA LYS A 77 -11.46 6.39 1.51
C LYS A 77 -11.19 4.89 1.55
N VAL A 78 -10.67 4.43 2.68
CA VAL A 78 -10.50 3.01 3.00
C VAL A 78 -11.38 2.63 4.17
N CYS A 79 -12.03 1.48 4.09
CA CYS A 79 -12.81 0.90 5.18
C CYS A 79 -12.17 -0.40 5.67
N LEU A 80 -11.97 -0.53 6.98
CA LEU A 80 -11.39 -1.69 7.65
C LEU A 80 -12.47 -2.44 8.43
N LYS A 81 -12.54 -3.76 8.23
CA LYS A 81 -13.36 -4.69 8.99
C LYS A 81 -12.44 -5.66 9.73
N GLN A 82 -12.33 -5.52 11.05
CA GLN A 82 -11.51 -6.43 11.86
C GLN A 82 -12.17 -7.81 11.96
N ALA A 83 -11.36 -8.86 11.80
CA ALA A 83 -11.76 -10.25 11.96
C ALA A 83 -11.03 -10.93 13.13
N ARG A 84 -9.77 -10.60 13.38
CA ARG A 84 -8.95 -11.13 14.48
C ARG A 84 -8.40 -9.99 15.35
N PRO A 85 -8.16 -10.21 16.67
CA PRO A 85 -8.45 -11.44 17.42
C PRO A 85 -9.95 -11.63 17.70
N VAL A 86 -10.73 -10.55 17.66
CA VAL A 86 -12.18 -10.57 17.82
C VAL A 86 -12.79 -9.77 16.66
N ALA A 87 -13.83 -10.32 16.02
CA ALA A 87 -14.53 -9.64 14.95
C ALA A 87 -15.33 -8.44 15.49
N ILE A 88 -15.23 -7.30 14.82
CA ILE A 88 -15.96 -6.07 15.19
C ILE A 88 -17.20 -5.94 14.29
N PRO A 89 -18.40 -5.66 14.82
CA PRO A 89 -19.64 -5.69 14.04
C PRO A 89 -19.79 -4.53 13.04
N PHE A 90 -18.97 -3.48 13.12
CA PHE A 90 -18.96 -2.35 12.19
C PHE A 90 -17.66 -2.26 11.36
N LYS A 91 -17.64 -1.38 10.35
CA LYS A 91 -16.45 -1.02 9.58
C LYS A 91 -15.95 0.34 10.05
N TYR A 92 -14.65 0.49 10.20
CA TYR A 92 -14.02 1.78 10.40
C TYR A 92 -13.57 2.33 9.05
N CYS A 93 -14.18 3.42 8.60
CA CYS A 93 -13.84 4.08 7.33
C CYS A 93 -13.10 5.39 7.60
N THR A 94 -12.00 5.60 6.88
CA THR A 94 -11.13 6.76 7.06
C THR A 94 -10.54 7.21 5.73
N ASP A 95 -10.02 8.43 5.70
CA ASP A 95 -9.38 8.97 4.52
C ASP A 95 -8.04 8.27 4.24
N PHE A 96 -7.85 7.94 2.96
CA PHE A 96 -6.62 7.40 2.41
C PHE A 96 -6.33 8.14 1.09
N PRO A 97 -5.32 9.03 1.05
CA PRO A 97 -5.11 9.90 -0.09
C PRO A 97 -4.85 9.12 -1.39
N ALA A 98 -5.25 9.68 -2.53
CA ALA A 98 -5.04 9.07 -3.85
C ALA A 98 -3.56 8.79 -4.13
N HIS A 99 -2.66 9.63 -3.62
CA HIS A 99 -1.21 9.45 -3.66
C HIS A 99 -0.65 8.89 -2.34
N GLY A 100 -1.35 7.96 -1.69
CA GLY A 100 -0.99 7.39 -0.39
C GLY A 100 0.18 6.39 -0.39
N GLY A 101 1.09 6.49 -1.37
CA GLY A 101 2.29 5.65 -1.47
C GLY A 101 3.42 6.11 -0.55
N VAL A 102 4.61 5.52 -0.72
CA VAL A 102 5.80 5.84 0.09
C VAL A 102 6.07 7.35 0.15
N GLY A 103 6.26 7.87 1.36
CA GLY A 103 6.49 9.30 1.61
C GLY A 103 5.21 10.11 1.82
N ALA A 104 4.03 9.53 1.55
CA ALA A 104 2.76 10.19 1.84
C ALA A 104 2.61 10.42 3.35
N VAL A 105 2.14 11.63 3.70
CA VAL A 105 1.87 12.06 5.07
C VAL A 105 0.52 12.78 5.11
N TRP A 106 -0.35 12.43 6.05
CA TRP A 106 -1.62 13.12 6.24
C TRP A 106 -2.11 13.03 7.69
N THR A 107 -3.04 13.91 8.03
CA THR A 107 -3.78 13.84 9.30
C THR A 107 -5.03 13.00 9.11
N SER A 108 -5.30 12.11 10.06
CA SER A 108 -6.51 11.29 10.11
C SER A 108 -7.07 11.26 11.54
N LYS A 109 -8.16 10.52 11.77
CA LYS A 109 -8.78 10.31 13.08
C LYS A 109 -8.84 8.83 13.38
N SER A 110 -8.38 8.38 14.55
CA SER A 110 -8.51 6.98 14.97
C SER A 110 -9.98 6.56 15.14
N MET A 111 -10.22 5.28 15.39
CA MET A 111 -11.57 4.76 15.66
C MET A 111 -12.19 5.41 16.90
N GLU A 112 -11.37 5.82 17.87
CA GLU A 112 -11.76 6.56 19.08
C GLU A 112 -11.90 8.08 18.84
N GLY A 113 -11.62 8.57 17.62
CA GLY A 113 -11.73 9.97 17.24
C GLY A 113 -10.49 10.83 17.51
N HIS A 114 -9.41 10.26 18.05
CA HIS A 114 -8.18 11.01 18.29
C HIS A 114 -7.48 11.39 16.98
N PRO A 115 -6.93 12.61 16.85
CA PRO A 115 -6.13 12.98 15.70
C PRO A 115 -4.85 12.13 15.66
N ILE A 116 -4.51 11.63 14.48
CA ILE A 116 -3.31 10.84 14.23
C ILE A 116 -2.58 11.37 13.00
N LYS A 117 -1.25 11.31 13.02
CA LYS A 117 -0.43 11.59 11.84
C LYS A 117 -0.07 10.27 11.18
N VAL A 118 -0.50 10.07 9.95
CA VAL A 118 -0.23 8.86 9.19
C VAL A 118 0.93 9.11 8.23
N THR A 119 1.80 8.11 8.08
CA THR A 119 2.91 8.14 7.13
C THR A 119 3.06 6.77 6.49
N VAL A 120 3.26 6.72 5.17
CA VAL A 120 3.65 5.48 4.50
C VAL A 120 5.16 5.45 4.34
N VAL A 121 5.80 4.45 4.95
CA VAL A 121 7.25 4.26 4.91
C VAL A 121 7.59 3.07 4.02
N ARG A 122 8.74 3.17 3.35
CA ARG A 122 9.23 2.14 2.43
C ARG A 122 9.41 0.79 3.15
N GLY A 123 8.90 -0.27 2.51
CA GLY A 123 9.10 -1.65 2.95
C GLY A 123 8.26 -2.07 4.16
N ILE A 124 8.32 -3.36 4.48
CA ILE A 124 7.69 -3.95 5.66
C ILE A 124 8.59 -3.74 6.88
N GLN A 125 8.34 -2.68 7.63
CA GLN A 125 8.95 -2.46 8.95
C GLN A 125 8.14 -3.22 9.99
N ARG A 126 8.79 -3.90 10.93
CA ARG A 126 8.12 -4.55 12.07
C ARG A 126 8.50 -3.81 13.36
N PRO A 127 7.59 -3.71 14.35
CA PRO A 127 7.95 -3.17 15.66
C PRO A 127 9.01 -4.05 16.31
N THR A 128 10.04 -3.44 16.90
CA THR A 128 11.04 -4.16 17.70
C THR A 128 10.33 -4.91 18.83
N GLY A 129 10.56 -6.22 18.94
CA GLY A 129 9.93 -7.07 19.96
C GLY A 129 8.53 -7.60 19.62
N ALA A 130 7.99 -7.31 18.43
CA ALA A 130 6.76 -7.96 17.98
C ALA A 130 7.06 -9.39 17.51
N ALA A 131 6.70 -10.40 18.32
CA ALA A 131 6.62 -11.78 17.84
C ALA A 131 5.70 -11.81 16.61
N ALA A 132 6.03 -12.61 15.59
CA ALA A 132 5.26 -12.68 14.35
C ALA A 132 3.77 -12.94 14.65
N ALA A 133 2.89 -12.30 13.89
CA ALA A 133 1.45 -12.51 14.02
C ALA A 133 1.14 -14.01 13.89
N ALA A 134 0.36 -14.57 14.82
CA ALA A 134 -0.09 -15.95 14.73
C ALA A 134 -0.97 -16.12 13.47
N PRO A 135 -0.79 -17.21 12.70
CA PRO A 135 -1.54 -17.48 11.46
C PRO A 135 -3.05 -17.57 11.69
#